data_AF-A0A7G5ZMS0-F1
#
_entry.id   AF-A0A7G5ZMS0-F1
#
_cell.length_a   1.000
_cell.length_b   1.000
_cell.length_c   1.000
_cell.angle_alpha   90.00
_cell.angle_beta   90.00
_cell.angle_gamma   90.00
#
_symmetry.space_group_name_H-M   'P 1'
#
loop_
_entity.id
_entity.type
_entity.pdbx_description
1 polymer ?
#
loop_
_entity_poly.entity_id
_entity_poly.type
_entity_poly.pdbx_seq_one_letter_code
_entity_poly.pdbx_strand_id
1 'polypeptide(L)'
;MTEEIQKNKGISRRTIVKGAAWSVPVIAAAVATPLAAASVVDVGAFSVDGDCGTLGLLFPGFEITAGPSAPLPAGTVITITATGIANVQLFSISSALADIQLLGPTSQQITLVADLPAGTSFDARAVVGLGVGSTLTATATLPAGYTATGAKTSGSLSQTAILCSDS
;
A
#
# COMPACT_ATOMS: atom_id res chain seq x y z
N MET A 1 -11.97 49.55 -62.31
CA MET A 1 -11.30 49.17 -61.06
C MET A 1 -12.30 48.40 -60.22
N THR A 2 -12.23 47.07 -60.25
CA THR A 2 -13.05 46.20 -59.39
C THR A 2 -12.11 45.21 -58.75
N GLU A 3 -11.56 45.59 -57.60
CA GLU A 3 -10.95 44.65 -56.67
C GLU A 3 -12.06 44.12 -55.77
N GLU A 4 -12.64 42.98 -56.15
CA GLU A 4 -13.47 42.21 -55.22
C GLU A 4 -12.57 41.46 -54.24
N ILE A 5 -12.76 41.81 -52.97
CA ILE A 5 -12.12 41.25 -51.79
C ILE A 5 -12.35 39.73 -51.77
N GLN A 6 -11.28 38.96 -51.96
CA GLN A 6 -11.25 37.50 -51.80
C GLN A 6 -11.66 37.14 -50.36
N LYS A 7 -12.95 36.86 -50.14
CA LYS A 7 -13.48 36.43 -48.85
C LYS A 7 -13.01 35.00 -48.59
N ASN A 8 -11.91 34.93 -47.84
CA ASN A 8 -11.25 33.73 -47.37
C ASN A 8 -12.28 32.67 -46.94
N LYS A 9 -12.39 31.57 -47.71
CA LYS A 9 -13.25 30.41 -47.40
C LYS A 9 -12.57 29.56 -46.31
N GLY A 10 -12.34 30.18 -45.16
CA GLY A 10 -11.86 29.50 -43.97
C GLY A 10 -12.97 28.62 -43.38
N ILE A 11 -12.56 27.51 -42.76
CA ILE A 11 -13.45 26.62 -42.02
C ILE A 11 -14.29 27.45 -41.03
N SER A 12 -15.61 27.39 -41.17
CA SER A 12 -16.52 28.13 -40.29
C SER A 12 -16.37 27.64 -38.86
N ARG A 13 -16.26 28.56 -37.90
CA ARG A 13 -16.23 28.25 -36.46
C ARG A 13 -17.40 27.34 -36.05
N ARG A 14 -18.56 27.49 -36.71
CA ARG A 14 -19.75 26.65 -36.50
C ARG A 14 -19.53 25.19 -36.91
N THR A 15 -18.70 24.91 -37.92
CA THR A 15 -18.35 23.56 -38.36
C THR A 15 -17.50 22.84 -37.32
N ILE A 16 -16.54 23.54 -36.70
CA ILE A 16 -15.70 23.01 -35.62
C ILE A 16 -16.55 22.64 -34.40
N VAL A 17 -17.45 23.55 -33.99
CA VAL A 17 -18.34 23.31 -32.83
C VAL A 17 -19.28 22.12 -33.08
N LYS A 18 -19.77 21.95 -34.30
CA LYS A 18 -20.58 20.77 -34.66
C LYS A 18 -19.79 19.47 -34.51
N GLY A 19 -18.53 19.42 -34.97
CA GLY A 19 -17.69 18.22 -34.81
C GLY A 19 -17.40 17.88 -33.34
N ALA A 20 -17.11 18.90 -32.52
CA ALA A 20 -16.91 18.73 -31.08
C ALA A 20 -18.17 18.20 -30.37
N ALA A 21 -19.35 18.69 -30.74
CA ALA A 21 -20.61 18.27 -30.14
C ALA A 21 -20.91 16.76 -30.29
N TRP A 22 -20.41 16.12 -31.36
CA TRP A 22 -20.58 14.68 -31.59
C TRP A 22 -19.44 13.83 -31.05
N SER A 23 -18.25 14.40 -30.83
CA SER A 23 -17.08 13.64 -30.36
C SER A 23 -16.94 13.65 -28.83
N VAL A 24 -17.32 14.75 -28.18
CA VAL A 24 -17.17 14.89 -26.71
C VAL A 24 -17.94 13.83 -25.92
N PRO A 25 -19.21 13.48 -26.24
CA PRO A 25 -19.92 12.44 -25.50
C PRO A 25 -19.29 11.05 -25.65
N VAL A 26 -18.75 10.74 -26.83
CA VAL A 26 -18.07 9.46 -27.11
C VAL A 26 -16.77 9.36 -26.33
N ILE A 27 -15.97 10.44 -26.32
CA ILE A 27 -14.73 10.51 -25.53
C ILE A 27 -15.06 10.42 -24.05
N ALA A 28 -16.07 11.16 -23.57
CA ALA A 28 -16.52 11.12 -22.17
C ALA A 28 -16.97 9.71 -21.75
N ALA A 29 -17.72 9.01 -22.60
CA ALA A 29 -18.11 7.62 -22.34
C ALA A 29 -16.90 6.68 -22.34
N ALA A 30 -15.97 6.83 -23.29
CA ALA A 30 -14.78 6.00 -23.40
C ALA A 30 -13.78 6.18 -22.26
N VAL A 31 -13.70 7.37 -21.65
CA VAL A 31 -12.88 7.61 -20.45
C VAL A 31 -13.61 7.27 -19.14
N ALA A 32 -14.94 7.26 -19.14
CA ALA A 32 -15.73 6.87 -17.97
C ALA A 32 -15.75 5.34 -17.75
N THR A 33 -15.72 4.55 -18.82
CA THR A 33 -15.77 3.08 -18.74
C THR A 33 -14.60 2.44 -17.97
N PRO A 34 -13.32 2.80 -18.17
CA PRO A 34 -12.23 2.23 -17.36
C PRO A 34 -12.31 2.66 -15.89
N LEU A 35 -12.85 3.84 -15.60
CA LEU A 35 -13.00 4.33 -14.21
C LEU A 35 -14.12 3.60 -13.45
N ALA A 36 -15.20 3.21 -14.14
CA ALA A 36 -16.31 2.46 -13.55
C ALA A 36 -16.02 0.95 -13.42
N ALA A 37 -15.10 0.41 -14.23
CA ALA A 37 -14.69 -1.00 -14.18
C ALA A 37 -13.63 -1.30 -13.11
N ALA A 38 -13.05 -0.30 -12.47
CA ALA A 38 -12.21 -0.47 -11.29
C ALA A 38 -13.10 -0.76 -10.07
N SER A 39 -13.69 -1.96 -10.02
CA SER A 39 -14.31 -2.47 -8.81
C SER A 39 -13.21 -2.65 -7.76
N VAL A 40 -13.32 -1.91 -6.66
CA VAL A 40 -12.38 -2.04 -5.55
C VAL A 40 -12.70 -3.32 -4.80
N VAL A 41 -11.71 -4.22 -4.71
CA VAL A 41 -11.86 -5.49 -3.98
C VAL A 41 -11.61 -5.24 -2.51
N ASP A 42 -12.60 -5.51 -1.67
CA ASP A 42 -12.45 -5.40 -0.22
C ASP A 42 -11.81 -6.66 0.35
N VAL A 43 -10.63 -6.52 0.96
CA VAL A 43 -9.90 -7.62 1.61
C VAL A 43 -10.33 -7.84 3.06
N GLY A 44 -11.29 -7.03 3.54
CA GLY A 44 -11.82 -7.07 4.89
C GLY A 44 -10.85 -6.62 5.98
N ALA A 45 -11.13 -7.05 7.22
CA ALA A 45 -10.43 -6.62 8.42
C ALA A 45 -9.12 -7.40 8.65
N PHE A 46 -8.13 -7.19 7.78
CA PHE A 46 -6.76 -7.65 8.05
C PHE A 46 -6.13 -6.84 9.21
N SER A 47 -5.12 -7.40 9.86
CA SER A 47 -4.42 -6.72 10.97
C SER A 47 -2.91 -6.76 10.84
N VAL A 48 -2.29 -5.69 11.35
CA VAL A 48 -0.86 -5.58 11.63
C VAL A 48 -0.74 -5.34 13.12
N ASP A 49 -0.24 -6.33 13.83
CA ASP A 49 -0.15 -6.32 15.28
C ASP A 49 1.33 -6.33 15.68
N GLY A 50 1.68 -5.51 16.67
CA GLY A 50 2.96 -5.67 17.35
C GLY A 50 2.94 -6.97 18.16
N ASP A 51 4.04 -7.71 18.12
CA ASP A 51 4.33 -8.82 19.01
C ASP A 51 5.67 -8.55 19.71
N CYS A 52 5.64 -8.46 21.02
CA CYS A 52 6.86 -8.33 21.82
C CYS A 52 7.75 -9.58 21.84
N GLY A 53 7.27 -10.70 21.30
CA GLY A 53 7.95 -11.97 21.29
C GLY A 53 8.08 -12.56 22.69
N THR A 54 8.96 -13.54 22.84
CA THR A 54 9.25 -14.19 24.12
C THR A 54 10.73 -14.06 24.41
N LEU A 55 11.08 -13.39 25.52
CA LEU A 55 12.47 -13.16 25.90
C LEU A 55 13.30 -14.45 25.87
N GLY A 56 14.37 -14.45 25.07
CA GLY A 56 15.29 -15.59 24.92
C GLY A 56 14.85 -16.68 23.95
N LEU A 57 13.66 -16.57 23.34
CA LEU A 57 13.15 -17.53 22.34
C LEU A 57 12.78 -16.85 21.03
N LEU A 58 11.98 -15.79 21.09
CA LEU A 58 11.46 -15.07 19.93
C LEU A 58 11.70 -13.58 20.13
N PHE A 59 12.39 -12.96 19.18
CA PHE A 59 12.60 -11.53 19.17
C PHE A 59 11.29 -10.78 18.85
N PRO A 60 11.16 -9.52 19.28
CA PRO A 60 9.99 -8.70 18.96
C PRO A 60 9.87 -8.45 17.46
N GLY A 61 8.66 -8.20 17.01
CA GLY A 61 8.34 -7.92 15.62
C GLY A 61 6.85 -7.75 15.40
N PHE A 62 6.39 -7.95 14.17
CA PHE A 62 4.99 -7.75 13.81
C PHE A 62 4.39 -9.07 13.32
N GLU A 63 3.15 -9.33 13.71
CA GLU A 63 2.31 -10.37 13.12
C GLU A 63 1.35 -9.70 12.13
N ILE A 64 1.29 -10.22 10.91
CA ILE A 64 0.42 -9.73 9.85
C ILE A 64 -0.61 -10.82 9.56
N THR A 65 -1.89 -10.50 9.77
CA THR A 65 -2.99 -11.47 9.64
C THR A 65 -3.95 -11.03 8.55
N ALA A 66 -4.20 -11.90 7.57
CA ALA A 66 -5.24 -11.68 6.57
C ALA A 66 -6.64 -11.75 7.21
N GLY A 67 -7.57 -10.93 6.70
CA GLY A 67 -8.97 -11.00 7.13
C GLY A 67 -9.57 -12.40 6.88
N PRO A 68 -10.65 -12.76 7.60
CA PRO A 68 -11.24 -14.10 7.49
C PRO A 68 -11.97 -14.35 6.15
N SER A 69 -12.31 -13.29 5.43
CA SER A 69 -13.23 -13.37 4.28
C SER A 69 -12.53 -13.30 2.92
N ALA A 70 -11.30 -12.78 2.85
CA ALA A 70 -10.59 -12.56 1.61
C ALA A 70 -9.07 -12.64 1.81
N PRO A 71 -8.32 -13.13 0.80
CA PRO A 71 -6.87 -13.13 0.86
C PRO A 71 -6.31 -11.70 0.82
N LEU A 72 -5.18 -11.48 1.48
CA LEU A 72 -4.43 -10.25 1.36
C LEU A 72 -3.56 -10.34 0.09
N PRO A 73 -3.70 -9.42 -0.87
CA PRO A 73 -3.14 -9.60 -2.21
C PRO A 73 -1.61 -9.42 -2.23
N ALA A 74 -0.98 -10.08 -3.20
CA ALA A 74 0.38 -9.78 -3.62
C ALA A 74 0.52 -8.28 -3.95
N GLY A 75 1.68 -7.71 -3.65
CA GLY A 75 1.94 -6.28 -3.75
C GLY A 75 1.47 -5.47 -2.55
N THR A 76 0.89 -6.09 -1.52
CA THR A 76 0.69 -5.42 -0.23
C THR A 76 2.05 -5.12 0.39
N VAL A 77 2.23 -3.88 0.83
CA VAL A 77 3.50 -3.35 1.32
C VAL A 77 3.39 -3.02 2.79
N ILE A 78 4.22 -3.63 3.63
CA ILE A 78 4.38 -3.30 5.04
C ILE A 78 5.68 -2.54 5.24
N THR A 79 5.60 -1.28 5.65
CA THR A 79 6.78 -0.46 5.94
C THR A 79 7.02 -0.43 7.44
N ILE A 80 8.19 -0.88 7.86
CA ILE A 80 8.63 -0.86 9.25
C ILE A 80 9.62 0.29 9.42
N THR A 81 9.34 1.17 10.39
CA THR A 81 10.21 2.31 10.71
C THR A 81 10.61 2.25 12.17
N ALA A 82 11.89 2.46 12.44
CA ALA A 82 12.44 2.58 13.78
C ALA A 82 12.69 4.04 14.15
N THR A 83 12.37 4.39 15.39
CA THR A 83 12.70 5.67 16.01
C THR A 83 13.44 5.44 17.33
N GLY A 84 14.24 6.41 17.77
CA GLY A 84 15.07 6.29 18.99
C GLY A 84 16.36 5.49 18.81
N ILE A 85 16.62 4.92 17.63
CA ILE A 85 17.84 4.18 17.28
C ILE A 85 18.41 4.62 15.94
N ALA A 86 19.73 4.48 15.78
CA ALA A 86 20.43 4.87 14.56
C ALA A 86 20.18 3.91 13.39
N ASN A 87 19.83 2.65 13.66
CA ASN A 87 19.54 1.65 12.64
C ASN A 87 18.37 0.74 13.04
N VAL A 88 17.42 0.51 12.14
CA VAL A 88 16.44 -0.58 12.18
C VAL A 88 17.17 -1.90 11.97
N GLN A 89 16.82 -2.87 12.80
CA GLN A 89 17.45 -4.19 12.79
C GLN A 89 17.07 -4.96 11.52
N LEU A 90 17.86 -5.97 11.15
CA LEU A 90 17.45 -6.94 10.12
C LEU A 90 16.19 -7.68 10.59
N PHE A 91 15.18 -7.78 9.72
CA PHE A 91 14.00 -8.59 9.96
C PHE A 91 14.09 -9.94 9.23
N SER A 92 13.48 -10.95 9.82
CA SER A 92 13.22 -12.26 9.24
C SER A 92 11.73 -12.45 9.07
N ILE A 93 11.33 -13.15 8.02
CA ILE A 93 9.93 -13.48 7.72
C ILE A 93 9.71 -14.98 7.87
N SER A 94 8.58 -15.37 8.46
CA SER A 94 8.24 -16.78 8.66
C SER A 94 7.72 -17.49 7.41
N SER A 95 7.54 -16.78 6.29
CA SER A 95 7.03 -17.33 5.03
C SER A 95 7.81 -16.85 3.81
N ALA A 96 7.81 -17.65 2.74
CA ALA A 96 8.37 -17.28 1.43
C ALA A 96 7.40 -16.43 0.58
N LEU A 97 6.28 -16.00 1.15
CA LEU A 97 5.23 -15.23 0.45
C LEU A 97 5.52 -13.74 0.44
N ALA A 98 6.60 -13.29 1.10
CA ALA A 98 7.03 -11.91 1.14
C ALA A 98 8.52 -11.77 0.82
N ASP A 99 8.90 -10.59 0.35
CA ASP A 99 10.28 -10.17 0.17
C ASP A 99 10.58 -9.00 1.10
N ILE A 100 11.83 -8.86 1.53
CA ILE A 100 12.27 -7.80 2.44
C ILE A 100 13.30 -6.93 1.74
N GLN A 101 13.05 -5.62 1.72
CA GLN A 101 13.97 -4.61 1.24
C GLN A 101 14.36 -3.64 2.35
N LEU A 102 15.65 -3.36 2.47
CA LEU A 102 16.17 -2.29 3.31
C LEU A 102 16.09 -0.96 2.55
N LEU A 103 15.27 -0.02 3.04
CA LEU A 103 15.10 1.31 2.40
C LEU A 103 16.12 2.31 2.91
N GLY A 104 16.60 2.11 4.13
CA GLY A 104 17.60 2.97 4.74
C GLY A 104 18.00 2.43 6.10
N PRO A 105 18.80 3.21 6.85
CA PRO A 105 19.30 2.75 8.13
C PRO A 105 18.17 2.48 9.11
N THR A 106 17.06 3.23 9.11
CA THR A 106 15.95 3.12 10.07
C THR A 106 14.63 2.64 9.47
N SER A 107 14.61 2.25 8.19
CA SER A 107 13.38 1.84 7.50
C SER A 107 13.58 0.60 6.63
N GLN A 108 12.65 -0.33 6.74
CA GLN A 108 12.55 -1.53 5.93
C GLN A 108 11.15 -1.67 5.36
N GLN A 109 11.06 -2.40 4.27
CA GLN A 109 9.82 -2.67 3.57
C GLN A 109 9.70 -4.17 3.34
N ILE A 110 8.52 -4.70 3.63
CA ILE A 110 8.14 -6.08 3.37
C ILE A 110 7.06 -6.03 2.30
N THR A 111 7.25 -6.72 1.19
CA THR A 111 6.28 -6.75 0.10
C THR A 111 5.81 -8.17 -0.12
N LEU A 112 4.50 -8.40 -0.10
CA LEU A 112 3.95 -9.71 -0.45
C LEU A 112 4.23 -9.99 -1.93
N VAL A 113 4.92 -11.09 -2.22
CA VAL A 113 5.16 -11.57 -3.60
C VAL A 113 4.08 -12.55 -4.07
N ALA A 114 3.25 -13.02 -3.15
CA ALA A 114 2.10 -13.88 -3.40
C ALA A 114 0.96 -13.53 -2.42
N ASP A 115 -0.26 -13.93 -2.76
CA ASP A 115 -1.43 -13.70 -1.91
C ASP A 115 -1.30 -14.47 -0.59
N LEU A 116 -1.51 -13.78 0.53
CA LEU A 116 -1.65 -14.42 1.84
C LEU A 116 -3.09 -14.93 1.98
N PRO A 117 -3.31 -16.25 2.15
CA PRO A 117 -4.65 -16.80 2.23
C PRO A 117 -5.48 -16.21 3.38
N ALA A 118 -6.79 -16.13 3.18
CA ALA A 118 -7.72 -15.62 4.18
C ALA A 118 -7.57 -16.35 5.53
N GLY A 119 -7.56 -15.59 6.62
CA GLY A 119 -7.42 -16.11 7.99
C GLY A 119 -6.05 -16.69 8.33
N THR A 120 -5.04 -16.54 7.48
CA THR A 120 -3.66 -16.92 7.77
C THR A 120 -2.82 -15.72 8.18
N SER A 121 -1.77 -15.97 8.96
CA SER A 121 -0.80 -14.95 9.35
C SER A 121 0.61 -15.33 8.97
N PHE A 122 1.47 -14.32 8.89
CA PHE A 122 2.92 -14.50 8.90
C PHE A 122 3.56 -13.48 9.83
N ASP A 123 4.77 -13.80 10.24
CA ASP A 123 5.52 -13.04 11.23
C ASP A 123 6.70 -12.36 10.58
N ALA A 124 6.90 -11.09 10.91
CA ALA A 124 8.09 -10.32 10.61
C ALA A 124 8.83 -10.02 11.92
N ARG A 125 9.91 -10.75 12.21
CA ARG A 125 10.62 -10.66 13.49
C ARG A 125 12.01 -10.06 13.34
N ALA A 126 12.41 -9.21 14.28
CA ALA A 126 13.78 -8.73 14.32
C ALA A 126 14.74 -9.92 14.54
N VAL A 127 15.89 -9.93 13.89
CA VAL A 127 16.87 -11.02 14.02
C VAL A 127 17.75 -10.85 15.27
N VAL A 128 17.78 -9.63 15.81
CA VAL A 128 18.48 -9.29 17.05
C VAL A 128 17.60 -8.37 17.90
N GLY A 129 17.89 -8.30 19.20
CA GLY A 129 17.15 -7.46 20.13
C GLY A 129 17.14 -5.98 19.72
N LEU A 130 16.06 -5.27 20.01
CA LEU A 130 15.96 -3.85 19.72
C LEU A 130 16.80 -3.06 20.73
N GLY A 131 17.27 -1.89 20.31
CA GLY A 131 17.95 -0.96 21.22
C GLY A 131 16.99 -0.47 22.31
N VAL A 132 17.51 -0.24 23.51
CA VAL A 132 16.74 0.39 24.59
C VAL A 132 16.30 1.80 24.16
N GLY A 133 15.02 2.11 24.36
CA GLY A 133 14.41 3.38 23.94
C GLY A 133 14.01 3.41 22.47
N SER A 134 13.92 2.24 21.82
CA SER A 134 13.45 2.15 20.44
C SER A 134 11.93 2.01 20.37
N THR A 135 11.35 2.63 19.35
CA THR A 135 9.97 2.38 18.94
C THR A 135 9.96 1.94 17.49
N LEU A 136 9.35 0.79 17.22
CA LEU A 136 9.06 0.32 15.87
C LEU A 136 7.60 0.61 15.53
N THR A 137 7.36 1.01 14.29
CA THR A 137 6.01 1.16 13.76
C THR A 137 5.95 0.48 12.40
N ALA A 138 4.99 -0.42 12.24
CA ALA A 138 4.68 -1.06 10.97
C ALA A 138 3.42 -0.43 10.39
N THR A 139 3.44 -0.10 9.10
CA THR A 139 2.27 0.40 8.37
C THR A 139 2.07 -0.40 7.09
N ALA A 140 0.89 -0.96 6.91
CA ALA A 140 0.48 -1.71 5.72
C ALA A 140 -0.23 -0.79 4.73
N THR A 141 0.16 -0.89 3.47
CA THR A 141 -0.46 -0.20 2.33
C THR A 141 -0.84 -1.24 1.28
N LEU A 142 -2.10 -1.21 0.87
CA LEU A 142 -2.61 -2.10 -0.17
C LEU A 142 -2.25 -1.59 -1.58
N PRO A 143 -2.14 -2.49 -2.56
CA PRO A 143 -2.01 -2.10 -3.96
C PRO A 143 -3.28 -1.41 -4.47
N ALA A 144 -3.15 -0.67 -5.57
CA ALA A 144 -4.28 0.01 -6.19
C ALA A 144 -5.37 -1.00 -6.59
N GLY A 145 -6.64 -0.62 -6.40
CA GLY A 145 -7.79 -1.49 -6.69
C GLY A 145 -8.24 -2.36 -5.51
N TYR A 146 -7.64 -2.19 -4.32
CA TYR A 146 -8.07 -2.87 -3.10
C TYR A 146 -8.43 -1.89 -1.98
N THR A 147 -9.39 -2.27 -1.15
CA THR A 147 -9.75 -1.62 0.12
C THR A 147 -9.70 -2.62 1.26
N ALA A 148 -9.63 -2.12 2.49
CA ALA A 148 -9.70 -2.97 3.67
C ALA A 148 -10.62 -2.38 4.73
N THR A 149 -11.89 -2.72 4.61
CA THR A 149 -12.91 -2.28 5.55
C THR A 149 -12.67 -2.90 6.93
N GLY A 150 -12.46 -2.05 7.95
CA GLY A 150 -12.23 -2.48 9.32
C GLY A 150 -10.82 -3.03 9.62
N ALA A 151 -9.87 -2.86 8.69
CA ALA A 151 -8.51 -3.30 8.93
C ALA A 151 -7.75 -2.44 9.93
N LYS A 152 -6.88 -3.11 10.69
CA LYS A 152 -5.83 -2.48 11.48
C LYS A 152 -4.57 -2.42 10.62
N THR A 153 -4.38 -1.30 9.93
CA THR A 153 -3.27 -1.14 8.98
C THR A 153 -1.95 -0.77 9.64
N SER A 154 -1.91 -0.63 10.96
CA SER A 154 -0.69 -0.26 11.67
C SER A 154 -0.62 -0.89 13.05
N GLY A 155 0.57 -1.34 13.42
CA GLY A 155 0.92 -1.78 14.76
C GLY A 155 2.19 -1.08 15.23
N SER A 156 2.37 -0.97 16.55
CA SER A 156 3.58 -0.37 17.11
C SER A 156 4.13 -1.15 18.30
N LEU A 157 5.44 -1.11 18.45
CA LEU A 157 6.20 -1.75 19.53
C LEU A 157 7.11 -0.72 20.15
N SER A 158 7.14 -0.66 21.47
CA SER A 158 8.08 0.18 22.21
C SER A 158 8.91 -0.67 23.15
N GLN A 159 10.23 -0.56 23.05
CA GLN A 159 11.17 -1.22 23.95
C GLN A 159 11.79 -0.19 24.88
N THR A 160 11.20 -0.06 26.08
CA THR A 160 11.71 0.79 27.16
C THR A 160 12.44 -0.09 28.17
N ALA A 161 13.71 -0.37 27.88
CA ALA A 161 14.60 -1.29 28.61
C ALA A 161 14.34 -2.79 28.32
N ILE A 162 14.15 -3.62 29.35
CA ILE A 162 13.81 -5.06 29.20
C ILE A 162 12.32 -5.23 28.89
N LEU A 163 11.52 -4.18 29.09
CA LEU A 163 10.08 -4.20 28.87
C LEU A 163 9.77 -3.82 27.42
N CYS A 164 8.96 -4.66 26.78
CA CYS A 164 8.36 -4.38 25.49
C CYS A 164 6.84 -4.22 25.66
N SER A 165 6.25 -3.25 24.96
CA SER A 165 4.80 -3.07 24.86
C SER A 165 4.38 -2.99 23.40
N ASP A 166 3.33 -3.71 23.01
CA ASP A 166 2.70 -3.70 21.69
C ASP A 166 1.36 -2.95 21.69
N SER A 167 0.93 -2.53 20.49
CA SER A 167 -0.37 -1.88 20.24
C SER A 167 -0.84 -2.05 18.82
#